data_AF-A0A817MK83-F1
#
_entry.id   AF-A0A817MK83-F1
#
_cell.length_a   1.000
_cell.length_b   1.000
_cell.length_c   1.000
_cell.angle_alpha   90.00
_cell.angle_beta   90.00
_cell.angle_gamma   90.00
#
_symmetry.space_group_name_H-M   'P 1'
#
loop_
_entity.id
_entity.type
_entity.pdbx_description
1 polymer ?
#
loop_
_entity_poly.entity_id
_entity_poly.type
_entity_poly.pdbx_seq_one_letter_code
_entity_poly.pdbx_strand_id
1 'polypeptide(L)'
;MIILFTFYLGSGTAANLVLVTNLVRLYRTTNYTKYKYRIRFCWWAAEEIGLAGSSYHLQKAQNANTPGERRSDYLINLNFDMAGSPNFIFGIYDANTAPSETPPQAIPGSKKVTELYRDWFIRQNLPWDYRAFNGRSDYGPFLEACIAAGGVATGSDAIKTAAQREKYRQSVGENNAGFAGAILDPCYHQACDTLANIHLFGYENLVQAAAYGLEYLGQHSNLAEWLYPNGRTCEL
;
A
#
# COMPACT_ATOMS: atom_id res chain seq x y z
N MET A 1 -24.52 1.48 9.50
CA MET A 1 -24.97 0.57 8.43
C MET A 1 -23.74 0.16 7.64
N ILE A 2 -23.21 -1.04 7.88
CA ILE A 2 -22.08 -1.59 7.13
C ILE A 2 -22.68 -2.29 5.92
N ILE A 3 -22.58 -1.66 4.75
CA ILE A 3 -22.88 -2.33 3.48
C ILE A 3 -21.57 -2.95 3.01
N LEU A 4 -21.39 -4.22 3.35
CA LEU A 4 -20.37 -5.09 2.76
C LEU A 4 -20.89 -5.52 1.38
N PHE A 5 -20.46 -4.85 0.32
CA PHE A 5 -20.43 -5.55 -0.97
C PHE A 5 -19.34 -6.62 -0.85
N THR A 6 -19.75 -7.88 -1.01
CA THR A 6 -19.06 -9.08 -0.51
C THR A 6 -18.00 -9.62 -1.45
N PHE A 7 -17.47 -8.81 -2.37
CA PHE A 7 -16.50 -9.26 -3.36
C PHE A 7 -15.50 -8.13 -3.55
N TYR A 8 -14.20 -8.43 -3.49
CA TYR A 8 -13.04 -7.63 -3.95
C TYR A 8 -12.07 -6.94 -2.98
N LEU A 9 -12.31 -6.78 -1.67
CA LEU A 9 -11.28 -6.17 -0.78
C LEU A 9 -11.16 -6.83 0.60
N GLY A 10 -10.88 -8.14 0.62
CA GLY A 10 -10.66 -8.89 1.87
C GLY A 10 -9.24 -8.77 2.42
N SER A 11 -8.23 -9.03 1.58
CA SER A 11 -6.84 -9.19 2.04
C SER A 11 -6.23 -7.87 2.55
N GLY A 12 -6.36 -6.76 1.82
CA GLY A 12 -5.89 -5.44 2.28
C GLY A 12 -6.59 -4.95 3.55
N THR A 13 -7.92 -5.15 3.61
CA THR A 13 -8.74 -4.85 4.79
C THR A 13 -8.26 -5.63 6.02
N ALA A 14 -8.01 -6.94 5.86
CA ALA A 14 -7.50 -7.80 6.92
C ALA A 14 -6.06 -7.41 7.31
N ALA A 15 -5.22 -7.03 6.35
CA ALA A 15 -3.86 -6.53 6.61
C ALA A 15 -3.92 -5.30 7.53
N ASN A 16 -4.74 -4.30 7.22
CA ASN A 16 -4.94 -3.13 8.08
C ASN A 16 -5.38 -3.50 9.50
N LEU A 17 -6.27 -4.50 9.65
CA LEU A 17 -6.71 -4.98 10.95
C LEU A 17 -5.57 -5.68 11.73
N VAL A 18 -4.72 -6.45 11.04
CA VAL A 18 -3.53 -7.09 11.63
C VAL A 18 -2.55 -6.01 12.09
N LEU A 19 -2.28 -4.99 11.26
CA LEU A 19 -1.38 -3.90 11.59
C LEU A 19 -1.84 -3.12 12.83
N VAL A 20 -3.12 -2.69 12.88
CA VAL A 20 -3.64 -1.94 14.04
C VAL A 20 -3.62 -2.79 15.31
N THR A 21 -3.98 -4.08 15.22
CA THR A 21 -4.00 -4.97 16.39
C THR A 21 -2.60 -5.18 16.97
N ASN A 22 -1.60 -5.39 16.11
CA ASN A 22 -0.22 -5.56 16.56
C ASN A 22 0.37 -4.25 17.10
N LEU A 23 0.09 -3.10 16.46
CA LEU A 23 0.53 -1.80 16.97
C LEU A 23 -0.04 -1.50 18.37
N VAL A 24 -1.33 -1.78 18.59
CA VAL A 24 -1.97 -1.62 19.91
C VAL A 24 -1.31 -2.53 20.95
N ARG A 25 -0.98 -3.78 20.59
CA ARG A 25 -0.27 -4.70 21.50
C ARG A 25 1.12 -4.15 21.85
N LEU A 26 1.88 -3.68 20.87
CA LEU A 26 3.20 -3.08 21.09
C LEU A 26 3.12 -1.86 22.01
N TYR A 27 2.15 -0.97 21.80
CA TYR A 27 1.95 0.24 22.61
C TYR A 27 1.49 -0.01 24.05
N ARG A 28 0.98 -1.22 24.35
CA ARG A 28 0.67 -1.64 25.72
C ARG A 28 1.90 -2.13 26.47
N THR A 29 3.00 -2.43 25.79
CA THR A 29 4.27 -2.77 26.43
C THR A 29 5.00 -1.50 26.88
N THR A 30 5.79 -1.57 27.95
CA THR A 30 6.45 -0.39 28.54
C THR A 30 7.72 0.03 27.80
N ASN A 31 8.34 -0.90 27.05
CA ASN A 31 9.66 -0.70 26.44
C ASN A 31 9.59 -0.37 24.96
N TYR A 32 8.38 -0.29 24.37
CA TYR A 32 8.22 0.07 22.98
C TYR A 32 8.11 1.59 22.83
N THR A 33 9.05 2.19 22.10
CA THR A 33 9.02 3.62 21.77
C THR A 33 7.81 3.91 20.89
N LYS A 34 6.91 4.74 21.39
CA LYS A 34 5.73 5.17 20.63
C LYS A 34 6.14 6.00 19.42
N TYR A 35 5.37 5.87 18.34
CA TYR A 35 5.62 6.63 17.11
C TYR A 35 5.50 8.13 17.35
N LYS A 36 6.36 8.89 16.66
CA LYS A 36 6.35 10.34 16.65
C LYS A 36 5.14 10.89 15.87
N TYR A 37 4.72 10.18 14.83
CA TYR A 37 3.59 10.55 13.99
C TYR A 37 2.35 9.71 14.31
N ARG A 38 1.18 10.36 14.24
CA ARG A 38 -0.11 9.69 14.40
C ARG A 38 -0.40 8.84 13.17
N ILE A 39 -0.80 7.59 13.41
CA ILE A 39 -1.29 6.69 12.37
C ILE A 39 -2.82 6.74 12.34
N ARG A 40 -3.39 6.82 11.14
CA ARG A 40 -4.82 6.69 10.87
C ARG A 40 -5.01 5.50 9.93
N PHE A 41 -5.76 4.50 10.40
CA PHE A 41 -6.20 3.40 9.56
C PHE A 41 -7.54 3.77 8.92
N CYS A 42 -7.65 3.58 7.60
CA CYS A 42 -8.85 3.87 6.83
C CYS A 42 -9.27 2.60 6.07
N TRP A 43 -10.58 2.41 5.97
CA TRP A 43 -11.20 1.41 5.11
C TRP A 43 -12.15 2.15 4.18
N TRP A 44 -11.77 2.23 2.91
CA TRP A 44 -12.53 2.96 1.93
C TRP A 44 -13.65 2.09 1.38
N ALA A 45 -14.80 2.73 1.18
CA ALA A 45 -15.93 2.11 0.49
C ALA A 45 -16.02 2.68 -0.91
N ALA A 46 -16.68 1.94 -1.82
CA ALA A 46 -16.94 2.40 -3.18
C ALA A 46 -15.66 2.75 -3.98
N GLU A 47 -14.57 2.02 -3.73
CA GLU A 47 -13.33 2.08 -4.52
C GLU A 47 -13.62 1.63 -5.96
N GLU A 48 -14.30 0.49 -6.11
CA GLU A 48 -14.60 -0.15 -7.40
C GLU A 48 -15.52 0.63 -8.34
N ILE A 49 -16.13 1.71 -7.85
CA ILE A 49 -16.96 2.62 -8.68
C ILE A 49 -16.28 3.97 -8.94
N GLY A 50 -14.96 4.03 -8.74
CA GLY A 50 -14.15 5.22 -9.01
C GLY A 50 -13.67 5.94 -7.76
N LEU A 51 -13.11 5.20 -6.79
CA LEU A 51 -12.41 5.75 -5.62
C LEU A 51 -13.29 6.71 -4.78
N ALA A 52 -14.60 6.48 -4.76
CA ALA A 52 -15.55 7.48 -4.27
C ALA A 52 -15.36 7.77 -2.78
N GLY A 53 -15.05 6.75 -1.96
CA GLY A 53 -14.84 6.91 -0.52
C GLY A 53 -13.61 7.73 -0.17
N SER A 54 -12.45 7.40 -0.74
CA SER A 54 -11.20 8.14 -0.52
C SER A 54 -11.28 9.56 -1.10
N SER A 55 -11.87 9.72 -2.28
CA SER A 55 -12.11 11.04 -2.90
C SER A 55 -12.98 11.93 -2.03
N TYR A 56 -14.11 11.40 -1.52
CA TYR A 56 -14.98 12.13 -0.61
C TYR A 56 -14.26 12.52 0.69
N HIS A 57 -13.41 11.63 1.23
CA HIS A 57 -12.62 11.94 2.41
C HIS A 57 -11.69 13.14 2.20
N LEU A 58 -10.96 13.19 1.08
CA LEU A 58 -10.07 14.31 0.76
C LEU A 58 -10.83 15.62 0.53
N GLN A 59 -12.00 15.55 -0.13
CA GLN A 59 -12.88 16.72 -0.30
C GLN A 59 -13.32 17.30 1.05
N LYS A 60 -13.66 16.46 2.03
CA LYS A 60 -13.98 16.92 3.38
C LYS A 60 -12.77 17.48 4.10
N ALA A 61 -11.61 16.83 3.96
CA ALA A 61 -10.38 17.27 4.59
C ALA A 61 -9.89 18.63 4.09
N GLN A 62 -10.18 18.98 2.83
CA GLN A 62 -9.83 20.29 2.26
C GLN A 62 -10.49 21.46 3.00
N ASN A 63 -11.72 21.27 3.48
CA ASN A 63 -12.50 22.31 4.16
C ASN A 63 -12.54 22.13 5.69
N ALA A 64 -11.86 21.10 6.21
CA ALA A 64 -11.83 20.85 7.64
C ALA A 64 -10.91 21.86 8.35
N ASN A 65 -11.32 22.27 9.55
CA ASN A 65 -10.51 23.11 10.45
C ASN A 65 -10.00 22.32 11.68
N THR A 66 -10.58 21.15 11.93
CA THR A 66 -10.25 20.30 13.08
C THR A 66 -8.87 19.66 12.91
N PRO A 67 -7.93 19.83 13.87
CA PRO A 67 -6.64 19.16 13.84
C PRO A 67 -6.78 17.64 13.70
N GLY A 68 -6.00 17.08 12.80
CA GLY A 68 -6.06 15.68 12.40
C GLY A 68 -7.05 15.40 11.28
N GLU A 69 -8.00 16.29 10.97
CA GLU A 69 -8.95 16.12 9.86
C GLU A 69 -8.64 17.01 8.65
N ARG A 70 -7.73 17.97 8.80
CA ARG A 70 -7.34 18.85 7.70
C ARG A 70 -6.47 18.10 6.72
N ARG A 71 -6.63 18.41 5.43
CA ARG A 71 -5.74 17.92 4.37
C ARG A 71 -4.26 18.21 4.68
N SER A 72 -3.98 19.36 5.32
CA SER A 72 -2.63 19.74 5.76
C SER A 72 -2.00 18.78 6.77
N ASP A 73 -2.79 17.98 7.47
CA ASP A 73 -2.28 17.10 8.53
C ASP A 73 -1.90 15.71 7.98
N TYR A 74 -2.27 15.40 6.74
CA TYR A 74 -2.01 14.10 6.11
C TYR A 74 -0.66 14.10 5.42
N LEU A 75 0.36 13.51 6.02
CA LEU A 75 1.71 13.52 5.45
C LEU A 75 1.89 12.51 4.32
N ILE A 76 1.31 11.32 4.43
CA ILE A 76 1.49 10.24 3.48
C ILE A 76 0.30 9.28 3.53
N ASN A 77 -0.05 8.69 2.38
CA ASN A 77 -0.95 7.54 2.28
C ASN A 77 -0.14 6.26 1.98
N LEU A 78 -0.33 5.21 2.80
CA LEU A 78 0.13 3.87 2.46
C LEU A 78 -1.08 3.02 2.07
N ASN A 79 -1.07 2.50 0.85
CA ASN A 79 -2.18 1.75 0.29
C ASN A 79 -1.83 0.26 0.17
N PHE A 80 -2.77 -0.59 0.62
CA PHE A 80 -2.63 -2.04 0.60
C PHE A 80 -3.86 -2.63 -0.06
N ASP A 81 -3.79 -2.77 -1.38
CA ASP A 81 -4.86 -3.29 -2.22
C ASP A 81 -4.35 -4.54 -2.94
N MET A 82 -5.15 -5.61 -2.89
CA MET A 82 -4.79 -6.96 -3.31
C MET A 82 -3.52 -7.48 -2.63
N ALA A 83 -3.65 -7.93 -1.38
CA ALA A 83 -2.53 -8.33 -0.55
C ALA A 83 -2.24 -9.86 -0.53
N GLY A 84 -2.99 -10.68 -1.26
CA GLY A 84 -2.87 -12.15 -1.17
C GLY A 84 -3.07 -12.95 -2.46
N SER A 85 -2.82 -12.39 -3.65
CA SER A 85 -3.03 -13.07 -4.93
C SER A 85 -2.36 -14.46 -4.99
N PRO A 86 -3.00 -15.46 -5.63
CA PRO A 86 -2.51 -16.85 -5.63
C PRO A 86 -1.19 -17.03 -6.39
N ASN A 87 -0.96 -16.28 -7.46
CA ASN A 87 0.27 -16.30 -8.25
C ASN A 87 1.09 -15.02 -8.00
N PHE A 88 1.22 -14.64 -6.73
CA PHE A 88 1.72 -13.33 -6.30
C PHE A 88 3.09 -12.92 -6.89
N ILE A 89 3.29 -11.62 -6.99
CA ILE A 89 4.59 -10.95 -6.87
C ILE A 89 4.62 -10.16 -5.56
N PHE A 90 5.79 -9.86 -5.01
CA PHE A 90 5.95 -8.81 -4.01
C PHE A 90 6.10 -7.46 -4.73
N GLY A 91 4.96 -6.90 -5.15
CA GLY A 91 4.88 -5.67 -5.93
C GLY A 91 5.02 -4.43 -5.07
N ILE A 92 5.93 -3.53 -5.43
CA ILE A 92 6.11 -2.20 -4.85
C ILE A 92 5.57 -1.18 -5.84
N TYR A 93 4.71 -0.26 -5.40
CA TYR A 93 4.28 0.83 -6.27
C TYR A 93 5.47 1.69 -6.71
N ASP A 94 5.72 1.77 -8.02
CA ASP A 94 6.88 2.47 -8.57
C ASP A 94 6.58 3.93 -8.87
N ALA A 95 6.93 4.81 -7.93
CA ALA A 95 6.75 6.24 -8.09
C ALA A 95 7.62 6.89 -9.19
N ASN A 96 8.55 6.16 -9.81
CA ASN A 96 9.23 6.64 -11.02
C ASN A 96 8.35 6.53 -12.27
N THR A 97 7.29 5.72 -12.21
CA THR A 97 6.31 5.52 -13.30
C THR A 97 5.00 6.26 -13.05
N ALA A 98 4.97 7.18 -12.08
CA ALA A 98 3.80 7.99 -11.80
C ALA A 98 3.37 8.77 -13.07
N PRO A 99 2.06 8.86 -13.37
CA PRO A 99 1.55 9.64 -14.49
C PRO A 99 2.04 11.08 -14.46
N SER A 100 2.22 11.68 -15.63
CA SER A 100 2.75 13.05 -15.79
C SER A 100 1.91 14.12 -15.11
N GLU A 101 0.62 13.86 -14.94
CA GLU A 101 -0.36 14.70 -14.27
C GLU A 101 -0.28 14.61 -12.74
N THR A 102 0.49 13.65 -12.20
CA THR A 102 0.70 13.54 -10.76
C THR A 102 1.40 14.80 -10.25
N PRO A 103 0.85 15.51 -9.24
CA PRO A 103 1.49 16.70 -8.71
C PRO A 103 2.94 16.45 -8.29
N PRO A 104 3.91 17.25 -8.77
CA PRO A 104 5.34 16.99 -8.56
C PRO A 104 5.74 17.00 -7.08
N GLN A 105 4.96 17.65 -6.22
CA GLN A 105 5.15 17.70 -4.77
C GLN A 105 4.98 16.33 -4.10
N ALA A 106 4.12 15.46 -4.65
CA ALA A 106 3.90 14.12 -4.10
C ALA A 106 5.01 13.13 -4.49
N ILE A 107 5.75 13.41 -5.57
CA ILE A 107 6.68 12.45 -6.18
C ILE A 107 7.93 12.15 -5.33
N PRO A 108 8.68 13.13 -4.78
CA PRO A 108 9.89 12.85 -4.01
C PRO A 108 9.65 11.91 -2.82
N GLY A 109 8.62 12.18 -2.03
CA GLY A 109 8.24 11.32 -0.91
C GLY A 109 7.81 9.93 -1.35
N SER A 110 7.01 9.84 -2.41
CA SER A 110 6.55 8.55 -2.97
C SER A 110 7.72 7.69 -3.48
N LYS A 111 8.73 8.31 -4.12
CA LYS A 111 9.97 7.63 -4.53
C LYS A 111 10.75 7.11 -3.33
N LYS A 112 10.89 7.92 -2.27
CA LYS A 112 11.57 7.45 -1.06
C LYS A 112 10.85 6.26 -0.40
N VAL A 113 9.53 6.19 -0.50
CA VAL A 113 8.73 5.06 -0.01
C VAL A 113 8.89 3.83 -0.90
N THR A 114 8.97 4.02 -2.23
CA THR A 114 9.32 2.94 -3.17
C THR A 114 10.65 2.29 -2.77
N GLU A 115 11.66 3.12 -2.52
CA GLU A 115 13.00 2.69 -2.10
C GLU A 115 12.99 2.02 -0.72
N LEU A 116 12.22 2.55 0.24
CA LEU A 116 12.05 1.97 1.57
C LEU A 116 11.57 0.51 1.51
N TYR A 117 10.55 0.22 0.70
CA TYR A 117 10.05 -1.14 0.54
C TYR A 117 11.04 -2.02 -0.19
N ARG A 118 11.70 -1.51 -1.24
CA ARG A 118 12.72 -2.26 -2.00
C ARG A 118 13.84 -2.72 -1.08
N ASP A 119 14.37 -1.80 -0.27
CA ASP A 119 15.42 -2.09 0.71
C ASP A 119 14.97 -3.12 1.75
N TRP A 120 13.69 -3.09 2.15
CA TRP A 120 13.14 -4.09 3.05
C TRP A 120 13.15 -5.48 2.42
N PHE A 121 12.61 -5.66 1.22
CA PHE A 121 12.60 -6.97 0.55
C PHE A 121 14.02 -7.50 0.33
N ILE A 122 14.96 -6.63 -0.06
CA ILE A 122 16.38 -7.00 -0.20
C ILE A 122 16.94 -7.50 1.14
N ARG A 123 16.72 -6.78 2.25
CA ARG A 123 17.21 -7.20 3.58
C ARG A 123 16.56 -8.49 4.08
N GLN A 124 15.33 -8.78 3.68
CA GLN A 124 14.65 -10.03 4.02
C GLN A 124 15.05 -11.20 3.08
N ASN A 125 15.93 -10.97 2.09
CA ASN A 125 16.25 -11.93 1.03
C ASN A 125 15.00 -12.42 0.26
N LEU A 126 13.99 -11.55 0.13
CA LEU A 126 12.77 -11.82 -0.60
C LEU A 126 12.86 -11.20 -2.01
N PRO A 127 12.18 -11.79 -3.01
CA PRO A 127 12.09 -11.18 -4.32
C PRO A 127 11.17 -9.95 -4.22
N TRP A 128 11.23 -9.07 -5.22
CA TRP A 128 10.37 -7.91 -5.32
C TRP A 128 10.20 -7.53 -6.78
N ASP A 129 9.10 -6.87 -7.14
CA ASP A 129 8.89 -6.32 -8.48
C ASP A 129 8.26 -4.94 -8.37
N TYR A 130 8.34 -4.17 -9.45
CA TYR A 130 7.59 -2.93 -9.55
C TYR A 130 6.16 -3.20 -10.01
N ARG A 131 5.22 -2.51 -9.37
CA ARG A 131 3.82 -2.40 -9.75
C ARG A 131 3.56 -0.98 -10.25
N ALA A 132 2.74 -0.86 -11.29
CA ALA A 132 2.35 0.43 -11.83
C ALA A 132 1.75 1.34 -10.76
N PHE A 133 2.21 2.59 -10.72
CA PHE A 133 1.73 3.62 -9.79
C PHE A 133 0.83 4.62 -10.51
N ASN A 134 -0.27 4.12 -11.06
CA ASN A 134 -1.12 4.80 -12.05
C ASN A 134 -2.36 5.48 -11.48
N GLY A 135 -2.52 5.52 -10.15
CA GLY A 135 -3.66 6.17 -9.48
C GLY A 135 -4.95 5.36 -9.42
N ARG A 136 -4.97 4.11 -9.92
CA ARG A 136 -6.17 3.24 -9.96
C ARG A 136 -6.46 2.50 -8.64
N SER A 137 -6.19 3.12 -7.51
CA SER A 137 -6.56 2.62 -6.17
C SER A 137 -6.59 3.83 -5.23
N ASP A 138 -6.99 3.64 -3.98
CA ASP A 138 -7.30 4.75 -3.06
C ASP A 138 -6.11 5.69 -2.71
N TYR A 139 -4.90 5.39 -3.15
CA TYR A 139 -3.78 6.34 -3.12
C TYR A 139 -3.91 7.48 -4.15
N GLY A 140 -4.68 7.29 -5.23
CA GLY A 140 -4.86 8.25 -6.32
C GLY A 140 -5.34 9.63 -5.84
N PRO A 141 -6.46 9.72 -5.10
CA PRO A 141 -6.95 10.99 -4.56
C PRO A 141 -5.97 11.68 -3.60
N PHE A 142 -5.08 10.93 -2.95
CA PHE A 142 -4.01 11.50 -2.12
C PHE A 142 -2.92 12.13 -2.98
N LEU A 143 -2.49 11.45 -4.05
CA LEU A 143 -1.54 12.01 -5.01
C LEU A 143 -2.07 13.31 -5.62
N GLU A 144 -3.32 13.32 -6.09
CA GLU A 144 -4.00 14.52 -6.62
C GLU A 144 -4.03 15.67 -5.61
N ALA A 145 -4.12 15.35 -4.31
CA ALA A 145 -4.06 16.30 -3.20
C ALA A 145 -2.62 16.72 -2.81
N CYS A 146 -1.61 16.42 -3.63
CA CYS A 146 -0.18 16.62 -3.36
C CYS A 146 0.32 15.88 -2.10
N ILE A 147 -0.34 14.79 -1.70
CA ILE A 147 0.09 13.95 -0.60
C ILE A 147 0.86 12.77 -1.18
N ALA A 148 2.13 12.62 -0.78
CA ALA A 148 2.94 11.47 -1.13
C ALA A 148 2.20 10.17 -0.79
N ALA A 149 2.36 9.16 -1.64
CA ALA A 149 1.74 7.87 -1.41
C ALA A 149 2.67 6.73 -1.80
N GLY A 150 2.33 5.53 -1.37
CA GLY A 150 3.06 4.33 -1.73
C GLY A 150 2.40 3.11 -1.10
N GLY A 151 3.10 1.99 -1.11
CA GLY A 151 2.55 0.74 -0.62
C GLY A 151 3.03 -0.45 -1.42
N VAL A 152 2.45 -1.59 -1.10
CA VAL A 152 2.81 -2.89 -1.65
C VAL A 152 1.55 -3.68 -1.96
N ALA A 153 1.63 -4.53 -2.97
CA ALA A 153 0.53 -5.37 -3.42
C ALA A 153 1.06 -6.68 -4.02
N THR A 154 0.19 -7.69 -4.09
CA THR A 154 0.57 -9.02 -4.58
C THR A 154 0.33 -9.28 -6.06
N GLY A 155 -0.44 -8.42 -6.73
CA GLY A 155 -0.77 -8.60 -8.14
C GLY A 155 -2.26 -8.39 -8.41
N SER A 156 -2.65 -8.55 -9.66
CA SER A 156 -4.02 -8.45 -10.16
C SER A 156 -4.12 -9.22 -11.49
N ASP A 157 -4.57 -8.55 -12.53
CA ASP A 157 -4.72 -8.97 -13.93
C ASP A 157 -3.42 -9.10 -14.74
N ALA A 158 -2.26 -8.65 -14.24
CA ALA A 158 -1.00 -8.78 -14.96
C ALA A 158 -0.56 -10.27 -15.11
N ILE A 159 0.20 -10.57 -16.16
CA ILE A 159 0.76 -11.92 -16.40
C ILE A 159 2.14 -12.04 -15.75
N LYS A 160 2.36 -13.08 -14.96
CA LYS A 160 3.69 -13.40 -14.42
C LYS A 160 4.63 -13.84 -15.55
N THR A 161 5.73 -13.13 -15.73
CA THR A 161 6.73 -13.48 -16.76
C THR A 161 7.58 -14.68 -16.36
N ALA A 162 8.24 -15.33 -17.33
CA ALA A 162 9.19 -16.40 -17.07
C ALA A 162 10.35 -15.94 -16.16
N ALA A 163 10.84 -14.71 -16.37
CA ALA A 163 11.89 -14.11 -15.54
C ALA A 163 11.42 -13.88 -14.10
N GLN A 164 10.20 -13.39 -13.89
CA GLN A 164 9.61 -13.26 -12.55
C GLN A 164 9.45 -14.63 -11.89
N ARG A 165 8.87 -15.63 -12.54
CA ARG A 165 8.76 -16.97 -11.95
C ARG A 165 10.13 -17.49 -11.53
N GLU A 166 11.13 -17.40 -12.40
CA GLU A 166 12.48 -17.90 -12.10
C GLU A 166 13.11 -17.17 -10.92
N LYS A 167 12.97 -15.83 -10.86
CA LYS A 167 13.40 -15.03 -9.71
C LYS A 167 12.77 -15.50 -8.40
N TYR A 168 11.48 -15.84 -8.41
CA TYR A 168 10.77 -16.27 -7.20
C TYR A 168 11.15 -17.70 -6.84
N ARG A 169 11.30 -18.59 -7.84
CA ARG A 169 11.79 -19.95 -7.63
C ARG A 169 13.15 -19.96 -6.92
N GLN A 170 14.07 -19.09 -7.35
CA GLN A 170 15.40 -18.97 -6.75
C GLN A 170 15.38 -18.42 -5.32
N SER A 171 14.45 -17.51 -5.01
CA SER A 171 14.42 -16.80 -3.73
C SER A 171 13.52 -17.45 -2.67
N VAL A 172 12.33 -17.93 -3.05
CA VAL A 172 11.30 -18.46 -2.13
C VAL A 172 10.92 -19.92 -2.41
N GLY A 173 11.63 -20.57 -3.32
CA GLY A 173 11.46 -21.98 -3.65
C GLY A 173 10.34 -22.29 -4.64
N GLU A 174 10.33 -23.51 -5.16
CA GLU A 174 9.40 -23.97 -6.20
C GLU A 174 7.93 -23.80 -5.79
N ASN A 175 7.58 -24.16 -4.55
CA ASN A 175 6.20 -24.12 -4.06
C ASN A 175 5.61 -22.70 -4.01
N ASN A 176 6.44 -21.66 -3.95
CA ASN A 176 6.01 -20.27 -3.86
C ASN A 176 6.33 -19.47 -5.15
N ALA A 177 6.89 -20.13 -6.18
CA ALA A 177 7.30 -19.45 -7.41
C ALA A 177 6.10 -19.02 -8.26
N GLY A 178 4.98 -19.73 -8.12
CA GLY A 178 3.82 -19.62 -8.98
C GLY A 178 4.11 -20.04 -10.43
N PHE A 179 3.29 -19.57 -11.36
CA PHE A 179 3.27 -20.03 -12.74
C PHE A 179 3.58 -18.89 -13.72
N ALA A 180 4.60 -19.07 -14.55
CA ALA A 180 4.87 -18.18 -15.67
C ALA A 180 3.77 -18.31 -16.73
N GLY A 181 3.40 -17.20 -17.37
CA GLY A 181 2.34 -17.15 -18.37
C GLY A 181 0.92 -17.13 -17.80
N ALA A 182 0.76 -17.30 -16.49
CA ALA A 182 -0.52 -17.17 -15.80
C ALA A 182 -0.70 -15.75 -15.22
N ILE A 183 -1.95 -15.33 -15.10
CA ILE A 183 -2.33 -14.08 -14.42
C ILE A 183 -1.94 -14.19 -12.92
N LEU A 184 -1.57 -13.06 -12.30
CA LEU A 184 -1.19 -13.00 -10.88
C LEU A 184 -2.38 -13.37 -9.97
N ASP A 185 -3.58 -12.89 -10.33
CA ASP A 185 -4.84 -13.25 -9.71
C ASP A 185 -5.89 -13.67 -10.77
N PRO A 186 -6.06 -14.97 -11.03
CA PRO A 186 -6.99 -15.47 -12.03
C PRO A 186 -8.47 -15.25 -11.64
N CYS A 187 -8.75 -14.91 -10.39
CA CYS A 187 -10.10 -14.62 -9.89
C CYS A 187 -10.35 -13.12 -9.69
N TYR A 188 -9.43 -12.24 -10.11
CA TYR A 188 -9.64 -10.80 -10.08
C TYR A 188 -10.98 -10.42 -10.75
N HIS A 189 -11.83 -9.69 -10.02
CA HIS A 189 -13.17 -9.28 -10.46
C HIS A 189 -14.10 -10.45 -10.87
N GLN A 190 -13.89 -11.64 -10.31
CA GLN A 190 -14.71 -12.82 -10.56
C GLN A 190 -15.28 -13.44 -9.27
N ALA A 191 -16.35 -14.21 -9.43
CA ALA A 191 -17.05 -14.90 -8.32
C ALA A 191 -16.17 -15.93 -7.56
N CYS A 192 -15.05 -16.37 -8.15
CA CYS A 192 -14.12 -17.28 -7.48
C CYS A 192 -13.16 -16.57 -6.51
N ASP A 193 -13.18 -15.23 -6.43
CA ASP A 193 -12.43 -14.47 -5.42
C ASP A 193 -13.03 -14.69 -4.02
N THR A 194 -12.50 -15.70 -3.36
CA THR A 194 -12.96 -16.21 -2.06
C THR A 194 -11.76 -16.45 -1.15
N LEU A 195 -11.97 -16.92 0.08
CA LEU A 195 -10.87 -17.28 0.99
C LEU A 195 -9.93 -18.36 0.42
N ALA A 196 -10.39 -19.17 -0.53
CA ALA A 196 -9.55 -20.15 -1.22
C ALA A 196 -8.57 -19.51 -2.24
N ASN A 197 -8.79 -18.25 -2.61
CA ASN A 197 -7.98 -17.50 -3.58
C ASN A 197 -6.80 -16.74 -2.93
N ILE A 198 -6.38 -17.13 -1.71
CA ILE A 198 -5.33 -16.43 -0.96
C ILE A 198 -4.06 -17.29 -0.85
N HIS A 199 -2.93 -16.76 -1.33
CA HIS A 199 -1.62 -17.35 -1.06
C HIS A 199 -1.09 -16.87 0.29
N LEU A 200 -1.14 -17.73 1.31
CA LEU A 200 -0.80 -17.35 2.69
C LEU A 200 0.65 -16.84 2.85
N PHE A 201 1.63 -17.52 2.25
CA PHE A 201 3.04 -17.08 2.31
C PHE A 201 3.23 -15.68 1.69
N GLY A 202 2.62 -15.39 0.54
CA GLY A 202 2.67 -14.08 -0.09
C GLY A 202 2.00 -13.02 0.78
N TYR A 203 0.82 -13.34 1.32
CA TYR A 203 0.08 -12.45 2.21
C TYR A 203 0.86 -12.08 3.48
N GLU A 204 1.39 -13.06 4.20
CA GLU A 204 2.11 -12.81 5.46
C GLU A 204 3.35 -11.95 5.27
N ASN A 205 4.14 -12.22 4.22
CA ASN A 205 5.34 -11.44 3.92
C ASN A 205 4.99 -10.01 3.45
N LEU A 206 3.91 -9.84 2.69
CA LEU A 206 3.45 -8.51 2.30
C LEU A 206 2.96 -7.69 3.50
N VAL A 207 2.23 -8.32 4.44
CA VAL A 207 1.78 -7.67 5.67
C VAL A 207 2.98 -7.26 6.55
N GLN A 208 4.04 -8.06 6.58
CA GLN A 208 5.28 -7.67 7.27
C GLN A 208 5.98 -6.48 6.59
N ALA A 209 5.99 -6.43 5.25
CA ALA A 209 6.48 -5.26 4.52
C ALA A 209 5.67 -4.01 4.90
N ALA A 210 4.34 -4.11 4.89
CA ALA A 210 3.42 -3.04 5.28
C ALA A 210 3.66 -2.57 6.72
N ALA A 211 3.88 -3.50 7.66
CA ALA A 211 4.21 -3.19 9.05
C ALA A 211 5.54 -2.43 9.16
N TYR A 212 6.56 -2.86 8.42
CA TYR A 212 7.85 -2.18 8.38
C TYR A 212 7.73 -0.75 7.85
N GLY A 213 6.99 -0.54 6.75
CA GLY A 213 6.74 0.80 6.20
C GLY A 213 6.06 1.71 7.23
N LEU A 214 5.05 1.18 7.92
CA LEU A 214 4.35 1.92 8.98
C LEU A 214 5.29 2.31 10.13
N GLU A 215 6.09 1.36 10.63
CA GLU A 215 7.00 1.58 11.74
C GLU A 215 8.09 2.60 11.40
N TYR A 216 8.73 2.44 10.24
CA TYR A 216 9.79 3.34 9.79
C TYR A 216 9.29 4.79 9.70
N LEU A 217 8.13 5.00 9.06
CA LEU A 217 7.57 6.34 8.89
C LEU A 217 7.05 6.90 10.23
N GLY A 218 6.42 6.05 11.06
CA GLY A 218 5.92 6.43 12.37
C GLY A 218 7.02 6.93 13.32
N GLN A 219 8.20 6.32 13.25
CA GLN A 219 9.35 6.66 14.09
C GLN A 219 10.29 7.71 13.47
N HIS A 220 10.08 8.09 12.21
CA HIS A 220 10.99 8.98 11.48
C HIS A 220 11.23 10.30 12.25
N SER A 221 12.46 10.83 12.22
CA SER A 221 12.83 12.01 13.02
C SER A 221 12.17 13.29 12.50
N ASN A 222 12.15 13.50 11.18
CA ASN A 222 11.43 14.59 10.52
C ASN A 222 10.78 14.10 9.22
N LEU A 223 9.62 13.46 9.34
CA LEU A 223 8.92 12.84 8.20
C LEU A 223 8.47 13.88 7.16
N ALA A 224 8.04 15.06 7.58
CA ALA A 224 7.57 16.09 6.65
C ALA A 224 8.69 16.58 5.72
N GLU A 225 9.86 16.91 6.27
CA GLU A 225 11.04 17.30 5.48
C GLU A 225 11.54 16.13 4.62
N TRP A 226 11.50 14.92 5.15
CA TRP A 226 11.89 13.74 4.39
C TRP A 226 10.98 13.50 3.18
N LEU A 227 9.66 13.62 3.33
CA LEU A 227 8.72 13.45 2.22
C LEU A 227 8.75 14.63 1.24
N TYR A 228 8.91 15.84 1.75
CA TYR A 228 8.75 17.09 1.00
C TYR A 228 9.98 17.99 1.18
N PRO A 229 11.15 17.61 0.65
CA PRO A 229 12.40 18.36 0.83
C PRO A 229 12.34 19.77 0.23
N ASN A 230 11.43 20.00 -0.73
CA ASN A 230 11.20 21.28 -1.37
C ASN A 230 9.91 21.98 -0.87
N GLY A 231 9.34 21.50 0.24
CA GLY A 231 8.04 21.93 0.74
C GLY A 231 6.85 21.27 0.05
N ARG A 232 5.69 21.33 0.71
CA ARG A 232 4.41 20.82 0.19
C ARG A 232 3.42 21.96 0.01
N THR A 233 3.61 22.75 -1.05
CA THR A 233 2.65 23.76 -1.49
C THR A 233 1.93 23.23 -2.72
N CYS A 234 0.61 23.05 -2.58
CA CYS A 234 -0.27 22.58 -3.64
C CYS A 234 -1.20 23.75 -4.00
N GLU A 235 -1.03 24.33 -5.18
CA GLU A 235 -2.04 25.22 -5.75
C GLU A 235 -3.11 24.31 -6.37
N LEU A 236 -4.29 24.28 -5.74
CA LEU A 236 -5.48 23.61 -6.27
C LEU A 236 -6.64 24.59 -6.23
#